data_AF-C1E1Y2-F1
#
_entry.id   AF-C1E1Y2-F1
#
_cell.length_a   1.000
_cell.length_b   1.000
_cell.length_c   1.000
_cell.angle_alpha   90.00
_cell.angle_beta   90.00
_cell.angle_gamma   90.00
#
_symmetry.space_group_name_H-M   'P 1'
#
loop_
_entity.id
_entity.type
_entity.pdbx_description
1 polymer ?
#
loop_
_entity_poly.entity_id
_entity_poly.type
_entity_poly.pdbx_seq_one_letter_code
_entity_poly.pdbx_strand_id
1 'polypeptide(L)' 'MSSAGLVFYREVCRAIRKLPKDTQSYYRVVAREKVVAHRDEDEPERIGKIIQRSREDVAWVLKKYSPTKDA' A
#
# COMPACT_ATOMS: atom_id res chain seq x y z
N MET A 1 -7.19 -5.03 13.45
CA MET A 1 -7.11 -4.34 12.15
C MET A 1 -8.53 -4.33 11.64
N SER A 2 -9.14 -3.16 11.52
CA SER A 2 -10.55 -3.07 11.11
C SER A 2 -10.77 -3.64 9.70
N SER A 3 -12.04 -3.89 9.35
CA SER A 3 -12.45 -4.32 8.01
C SER A 3 -11.91 -3.41 6.90
N ALA A 4 -11.83 -2.09 7.15
CA ALA A 4 -11.29 -1.10 6.23
C ALA A 4 -9.79 -1.31 5.94
N GLY A 5 -8.99 -1.61 6.96
CA GLY A 5 -7.56 -1.87 6.79
C GLY A 5 -7.28 -3.12 5.97
N LEU A 6 -8.07 -4.18 6.14
CA LEU A 6 -7.97 -5.41 5.33
C LEU A 6 -8.43 -5.23 3.88
N VAL A 7 -9.45 -4.39 3.65
CA VAL A 7 -9.86 -3.99 2.29
C VAL A 7 -8.73 -3.24 1.61
N PHE A 8 -8.16 -2.23 2.28
CA PHE A 8 -7.05 -1.45 1.73
C PHE A 8 -5.81 -2.31 1.47
N TYR A 9 -5.45 -3.23 2.36
CA TYR A 9 -4.32 -4.15 2.12
C TYR A 9 -4.49 -4.98 0.84
N ARG A 10 -5.73 -5.40 0.50
CA ARG A 10 -6.01 -6.09 -0.76
C ARG A 10 -5.82 -5.17 -1.97
N GLU A 11 -6.16 -3.89 -1.86
CA GLU A 11 -5.87 -2.87 -2.88
C GLU A 11 -4.36 -2.70 -3.09
N VAL A 12 -3.58 -2.59 -2.01
CA VAL A 12 -2.11 -2.51 -2.06
C VAL A 12 -1.52 -3.74 -2.76
N CYS A 13 -1.98 -4.94 -2.41
CA CYS A 13 -1.54 -6.17 -3.07
C CYS A 13 -1.82 -6.18 -4.59
N ARG A 14 -2.93 -5.58 -5.04
CA ARG A 14 -3.23 -5.42 -6.47
C ARG A 14 -2.32 -4.39 -7.12
N ALA A 15 -2.00 -3.29 -6.45
CA ALA A 15 -1.04 -2.29 -6.94
C ALA A 15 0.37 -2.89 -7.11
N ILE A 16 0.84 -3.67 -6.14
CA ILE A 16 2.16 -4.33 -6.21
C ILE A 16 2.28 -5.24 -7.44
N ARG A 17 1.19 -5.87 -7.91
CA ARG A 17 1.23 -6.70 -9.12
C ARG A 17 1.54 -5.91 -10.40
N LYS A 18 1.34 -4.58 -10.39
CA LYS A 18 1.66 -3.68 -11.50
C LYS A 18 3.14 -3.27 -11.53
N LEU A 19 3.89 -3.51 -10.45
CA LEU A 19 5.30 -3.19 -10.37
C LEU A 19 6.16 -4.23 -11.13
N PRO A 20 7.40 -3.88 -11.52
CA PRO A 20 8.38 -4.83 -12.03
C PRO A 20 8.55 -6.05 -11.12
N LYS A 21 8.69 -7.24 -11.73
CA LYS A 21 8.59 -8.55 -11.03
C LYS A 21 9.59 -8.70 -9.90
N ASP A 22 10.81 -8.22 -10.11
CA ASP A 22 11.93 -8.19 -9.18
C ASP A 22 11.66 -7.32 -7.94
N THR A 23 10.84 -6.28 -8.06
CA THR A 23 10.51 -5.38 -6.93
C THR A 23 9.31 -5.85 -6.08
N GLN A 24 8.49 -6.77 -6.60
CA GLN A 24 7.22 -7.13 -5.97
C GLN A 24 7.39 -7.79 -4.59
N SER A 25 8.43 -8.60 -4.40
CA SER A 25 8.70 -9.28 -3.13
C SER A 25 8.97 -8.28 -2.01
N TYR A 26 9.85 -7.31 -2.26
CA TYR A 26 10.16 -6.22 -1.33
C TYR A 26 8.90 -5.47 -0.89
N TYR A 27 8.09 -4.99 -1.85
CA TYR A 27 6.90 -4.23 -1.52
C TYR A 27 5.80 -5.04 -0.83
N ARG A 28 5.73 -6.37 -1.04
CA ARG A 28 4.84 -7.24 -0.26
C ARG A 28 5.23 -7.30 1.21
N VAL A 29 6.53 -7.41 1.50
CA VAL A 29 7.04 -7.40 2.88
C VAL A 29 6.72 -6.06 3.54
N VAL A 30 7.08 -4.96 2.89
CA VAL A 30 6.81 -3.60 3.40
C VAL A 30 5.31 -3.39 3.67
N ALA A 31 4.44 -3.78 2.73
CA ALA A 31 2.99 -3.64 2.91
C ALA A 31 2.47 -4.48 4.09
N ARG A 32 2.99 -5.70 4.27
CA ARG A 32 2.62 -6.56 5.39
C ARG A 32 3.09 -5.96 6.72
N GLU A 33 4.33 -5.49 6.80
CA GLU A 33 4.88 -4.86 8.01
C GLU A 33 4.06 -3.64 8.44
N LYS A 34 3.70 -2.77 7.49
CA LYS A 34 2.86 -1.60 7.76
C LYS A 34 1.47 -2.00 8.29
N VAL A 35 0.87 -3.05 7.73
CA VAL A 35 -0.42 -3.55 8.21
C VAL A 35 -0.29 -4.15 9.62
N VAL A 36 0.75 -4.93 9.88
CA VAL A 36 0.98 -5.52 11.21
C VAL A 36 1.25 -4.44 12.27
N ALA A 37 1.98 -3.37 11.92
CA ALA A 37 2.27 -2.26 12.83
C ALA A 37 1.02 -1.52 13.32
N HIS A 38 -0.09 -1.59 12.58
CA HIS A 38 -1.37 -0.98 12.93
C HIS A 38 -2.45 -2.01 13.22
N ARG A 39 -2.07 -3.25 13.57
CA ARG A 39 -3.02 -4.35 13.80
C ARG A 39 -3.96 -4.08 14.99
N ASP A 40 -3.51 -3.35 15.99
CA ASP A 40 -4.26 -3.09 17.22
C ASP A 40 -4.98 -1.72 17.17
N GLU A 41 -4.91 -1.03 16.02
CA GLU A 41 -5.65 0.22 15.78
C GLU A 41 -7.11 -0.09 15.41
N ASP A 42 -8.04 0.49 16.17
CA ASP A 42 -9.49 0.36 16.04
C ASP A 42 -10.21 1.72 15.84
N GLU A 43 -9.57 2.83 16.23
CA GLU A 43 -10.07 4.20 16.07
C GLU A 43 -10.28 4.55 14.58
N PRO A 44 -11.53 4.74 14.12
CA PRO A 44 -11.83 4.93 12.69
C PRO A 44 -11.10 6.11 12.06
N GLU A 45 -10.96 7.23 12.79
CA GLU A 45 -10.26 8.41 12.29
C GLU A 45 -8.77 8.16 12.06
N ARG A 46 -8.11 7.43 12.97
CA ARG A 46 -6.69 7.10 12.86
C ARG A 46 -6.45 6.14 11.71
N ILE A 47 -7.31 5.13 11.57
CA ILE A 47 -7.27 4.20 10.43
C ILE A 47 -7.46 4.95 9.11
N GLY A 48 -8.40 5.90 9.06
CA GLY A 48 -8.63 6.75 7.89
C GLY A 48 -7.37 7.53 7.48
N LYS A 49 -6.69 8.17 8.44
CA LYS A 49 -5.44 8.92 8.19
C LYS A 49 -4.32 8.00 7.70
N ILE A 50 -4.16 6.83 8.31
CA ILE A 50 -3.16 5.82 7.90
C ILE A 50 -3.41 5.39 6.45
N ILE A 51 -4.66 5.09 6.10
CA ILE A 51 -5.04 4.70 4.73
C ILE A 51 -4.80 5.83 3.76
N GLN A 52 -5.18 7.07 4.09
CA GLN A 52 -4.97 8.24 3.24
C GLN A 52 -3.49 8.43 2.92
N ARG A 53 -2.62 8.41 3.94
CA ARG A 53 -1.18 8.52 3.74
C ARG A 53 -0.63 7.35 2.92
N SER A 54 -1.08 6.13 3.20
CA SER A 54 -0.63 4.95 2.47
C SER A 54 -1.06 4.97 0.99
N ARG A 55 -2.18 5.63 0.65
CA ARG A 55 -2.59 5.83 -0.75
C ARG A 55 -1.60 6.72 -1.50
N GLU A 56 -1.10 7.77 -0.86
CA GLU A 56 -0.06 8.65 -1.42
C GLU A 56 1.24 7.87 -1.67
N ASP A 57 1.66 7.05 -0.69
CA ASP A 57 2.86 6.21 -0.81
C ASP A 57 2.73 5.23 -1.98
N VAL A 58 1.59 4.54 -2.11
CA VAL A 58 1.32 3.62 -3.22
C VAL A 58 1.33 4.35 -4.56
N ALA A 59 0.69 5.52 -4.65
CA ALA A 59 0.66 6.32 -5.86
C ALA A 59 2.08 6.76 -6.28
N TRP A 60 2.90 7.19 -5.33
CA TRP A 60 4.28 7.55 -5.58
C TRP A 60 5.11 6.36 -6.08
N VAL A 61 5.00 5.19 -5.45
CA VAL A 61 5.69 3.97 -5.89
C VAL A 61 5.24 3.57 -7.30
N LEU A 62 3.93 3.55 -7.56
CA LEU A 62 3.42 3.24 -8.90
C LEU A 62 3.98 4.23 -9.94
N LYS A 63 4.03 5.52 -9.64
CA LYS A 63 4.60 6.53 -10.54
C LYS A 63 6.09 6.31 -10.77
N LYS A 64 6.86 6.00 -9.71
CA LYS A 64 8.30 5.72 -9.78
C LYS A 64 8.64 4.57 -10.75
N TYR A 65 7.80 3.54 -10.82
CA TYR A 65 8.01 2.37 -11.69
C TYR A 65 7.13 2.36 -12.95
N SER A 66 6.30 3.38 -13.14
CA SER A 66 5.61 3.56 -14.42
C SER A 66 6.63 4.08 -15.41
N PRO A 67 6.79 3.45 -16.59
CA PRO A 67 7.64 4.02 -17.62
C PRO A 67 7.08 5.41 -17.93
N THR A 68 7.87 6.46 -17.74
CA THR A 68 7.59 7.76 -18.34
C THR A 68 7.45 7.48 -19.83
N LYS A 69 6.23 7.64 -20.38
CA LYS A 69 6.07 7.77 -21.83
C LYS A 69 6.56 9.17 -22.19
N ASP A 70 7.87 9.37 -22.10
CA ASP A 70 8.50 10.49 -22.78
C ASP A 70 8.55 10.07 -24.26
N ALA A 71 7.57 10.57 -25.01
CA ALA A 71 7.46 10.48 -26.46
C ALA A 71 8.27 11.60 -27.11
#